data_AF-A0A443QG72-F1
#
_entry.id   AF-A0A443QG72-F1
#
_cell.length_a   1.000
_cell.length_b   1.000
_cell.length_c   1.000
_cell.angle_alpha   90.00
_cell.angle_beta   90.00
_cell.angle_gamma   90.00
#
_symmetry.space_group_name_H-M   'P 1'
#
loop_
_entity.id
_entity.type
_entity.pdbx_description
1 polymer ?
#
loop_
_entity_poly.entity_id
_entity_poly.type
_entity_poly.pdbx_seq_one_letter_code
_entity_poly.pdbx_strand_id
1 'polypeptide(L)'
;MAKKDLFLAVFAFSAFFSPFLAFHVNQQLTIESLFTANDVNVVELSKRDFERSVHQSEYASVVLFYLSWCGHCINFAPVYKKFALEVVAWRPVLRVAAINCADTENNAICNEYGVLSYPKIKFFEPRAAKYYGTELKLASQHSVDAIVDSTLKILDEYSSLNSSPPQWPHLSAITARSKRELLSKLPFAGNTPLVTIVEKLGSLLGLRVILDLSEFHNRVIISRVVGDRFGLVHQLIPDPGYLPVLLKVKATPEIDLLARDSVGNELETRWNFIQKIDDDFLNGEWKEKHLGVKKVTVETWRASSPESYFDDSEKAELIPVHYVDLYNGIRISLHEEIGSHPKLNQTQVKVVRNYFRALLNYFPFENENARRFVKRMTEWFNNRKSKDVMQQDFLAIMKAGSEGFLPRFQPWQSCKSSKPNLRGYPCSLWLLFHTLTVSEYKRDHIGKGTKNKQKLHTVLYAIRDYIKYFFRCEQCAKHFIEMSANLENELPHSNSSVLWLWEAHNKVNARLKGDLTEDPLYPKVQFPTSNICAECHVANNVWDKEKSTSSKTVNSSAPVQIPVT
;
A
#
# COMPACT_ATOMS: atom_id res chain seq x y z
N MET A 1 -74.11 -47.05 -2.83
CA MET A 1 -74.73 -46.53 -4.07
C MET A 1 -73.63 -45.90 -4.90
N ALA A 2 -73.37 -46.50 -6.07
CA ALA A 2 -72.30 -46.15 -6.99
C ALA A 2 -72.86 -45.49 -8.26
N LYS A 3 -72.09 -44.55 -8.82
CA LYS A 3 -71.94 -44.21 -10.25
C LYS A 3 -70.48 -43.71 -10.36
N LYS A 4 -69.47 -44.35 -10.98
CA LYS A 4 -69.27 -44.95 -12.33
C LYS A 4 -69.68 -43.94 -13.43
N ASP A 5 -68.82 -43.47 -14.34
CA ASP A 5 -67.60 -43.97 -15.01
C ASP A 5 -66.71 -42.78 -15.45
N LEU A 6 -65.38 -42.77 -15.32
CA LEU A 6 -64.32 -43.35 -16.18
C LEU A 6 -64.30 -42.84 -17.64
N PHE A 7 -63.30 -42.03 -18.01
CA PHE A 7 -62.58 -42.16 -19.30
C PHE A 7 -61.14 -41.62 -19.19
N LEU A 8 -60.19 -42.49 -19.55
CA LEU A 8 -58.75 -42.24 -19.71
C LEU A 8 -58.47 -41.31 -20.90
N ALA A 9 -57.37 -40.54 -20.85
CA ALA A 9 -56.11 -40.84 -21.58
C ALA A 9 -55.28 -39.57 -21.96
N VAL A 10 -53.95 -39.66 -21.69
CA VAL A 10 -52.79 -38.99 -22.34
C VAL A 10 -52.66 -37.45 -22.17
N PHE A 11 -51.57 -36.82 -21.72
CA PHE A 11 -50.14 -36.98 -22.04
C PHE A 11 -49.21 -36.50 -20.91
N ALA A 12 -48.02 -37.10 -20.91
CA ALA A 12 -46.84 -36.84 -20.09
C ALA A 12 -46.44 -35.36 -19.99
N PHE A 13 -45.89 -34.94 -18.84
CA PHE A 13 -44.54 -34.37 -18.77
C PHE A 13 -44.03 -34.41 -17.33
N SER A 14 -43.01 -35.23 -17.12
CA SER A 14 -42.11 -35.20 -15.96
C SER A 14 -41.37 -33.86 -15.93
N ALA A 15 -41.63 -33.03 -14.92
CA ALA A 15 -40.81 -31.86 -14.62
C ALA A 15 -40.11 -32.07 -13.27
N PHE A 16 -38.82 -32.38 -13.40
CA PHE A 16 -37.74 -32.33 -12.42
C PHE A 16 -38.01 -31.47 -11.17
N PHE A 17 -38.08 -32.14 -10.01
CA PHE A 17 -37.68 -31.52 -8.75
C PHE A 17 -36.16 -31.31 -8.80
N SER A 18 -35.71 -30.13 -9.19
CA SER A 18 -34.33 -29.70 -8.95
C SER A 18 -34.22 -29.28 -7.48
N PRO A 19 -33.30 -29.83 -6.67
CA PRO A 19 -33.03 -29.27 -5.38
C PRO A 19 -32.25 -27.97 -5.65
N PHE A 20 -32.93 -26.83 -5.53
CA PHE A 20 -32.22 -25.57 -5.30
C PHE A 20 -31.50 -25.71 -3.95
N LEU A 21 -30.29 -26.27 -3.99
CA LEU A 21 -29.23 -25.94 -3.05
C LEU A 21 -29.20 -24.42 -3.02
N ALA A 22 -29.69 -23.85 -1.93
CA ALA A 22 -29.43 -22.47 -1.59
C ALA A 22 -27.92 -22.34 -1.45
N PHE A 23 -27.23 -22.08 -2.56
CA PHE A 23 -25.92 -21.48 -2.55
C PHE A 23 -26.10 -20.16 -1.83
N HIS A 24 -25.82 -20.16 -0.53
CA HIS A 24 -25.40 -18.96 0.17
C HIS A 24 -24.11 -18.54 -0.52
N VAL A 25 -24.24 -17.75 -1.59
CA VAL A 25 -23.13 -16.96 -2.11
C VAL A 25 -22.82 -15.98 -0.99
N ASN A 26 -21.85 -16.36 -0.16
CA ASN A 26 -21.17 -15.43 0.71
C ASN A 26 -20.50 -14.43 -0.25
N GLN A 27 -21.20 -13.35 -0.62
CA GLN A 27 -20.61 -12.22 -1.32
C GLN A 27 -19.66 -11.54 -0.33
N GLN A 28 -18.50 -12.16 -0.08
CA GLN A 28 -17.31 -11.42 0.28
C GLN A 28 -17.04 -10.52 -0.93
N LEU A 29 -17.19 -9.20 -0.76
CA LEU A 29 -16.69 -8.27 -1.75
C LEU A 29 -15.21 -8.58 -1.93
N THR A 30 -14.85 -9.11 -3.10
CA THR A 30 -13.46 -9.32 -3.47
C THR A 30 -12.82 -7.95 -3.61
N ILE A 31 -12.02 -7.57 -2.62
CA ILE A 31 -11.21 -6.36 -2.71
C ILE A 31 -10.11 -6.64 -3.74
N GLU A 32 -10.18 -5.97 -4.89
CA GLU A 32 -9.26 -6.23 -5.98
C GLU A 32 -7.82 -5.83 -5.65
N SER A 33 -6.87 -6.63 -6.11
CA SER A 33 -5.44 -6.38 -5.93
C SER A 33 -4.97 -5.22 -6.83
N LEU A 34 -3.87 -4.55 -6.45
CA LEU A 34 -3.15 -3.63 -7.35
C LEU A 34 -2.20 -4.37 -8.30
N PHE A 35 -2.00 -5.67 -8.06
CA PHE A 35 -1.17 -6.58 -8.83
C PHE A 35 -2.05 -7.64 -9.48
N THR A 36 -2.02 -7.69 -10.81
CA THR A 36 -2.85 -8.56 -11.63
C THR A 36 -2.08 -9.80 -12.06
N ALA A 37 -2.75 -10.76 -12.71
CA ALA A 37 -2.08 -11.92 -13.30
C ALA A 37 -0.99 -11.55 -14.34
N ASN A 38 -1.03 -10.34 -14.91
CA ASN A 38 -0.01 -9.84 -15.83
C ASN A 38 1.26 -9.37 -15.12
N ASP A 39 1.18 -9.07 -13.82
CA ASP A 39 2.31 -8.63 -12.99
C ASP A 39 3.14 -9.83 -12.49
N VAL A 40 3.52 -10.74 -13.40
CA VAL A 40 4.12 -12.06 -13.13
C VAL A 40 5.41 -12.06 -12.29
N ASN A 41 6.03 -10.89 -12.12
CA ASN A 41 7.24 -10.71 -11.34
C ASN A 41 6.98 -10.35 -9.87
N VAL A 42 5.71 -10.06 -9.52
CA VAL A 42 5.27 -9.82 -8.14
C VAL A 42 4.36 -10.98 -7.72
N VAL A 43 4.75 -11.69 -6.66
CA VAL A 43 3.90 -12.74 -6.08
C VAL A 43 2.87 -12.09 -5.16
N GLU A 44 1.59 -12.16 -5.51
CA GLU A 44 0.50 -11.71 -4.64
C GLU A 44 0.27 -12.74 -3.53
N LEU A 45 0.56 -12.35 -2.29
CA LEU A 45 0.42 -13.16 -1.09
C LEU A 45 -0.94 -12.93 -0.43
N SER A 46 -1.34 -13.94 0.32
CA SER A 46 -2.51 -13.97 1.18
C SER A 46 -2.14 -14.57 2.53
N LYS A 47 -3.05 -14.48 3.51
CA LYS A 47 -2.93 -15.23 4.76
C LYS A 47 -2.69 -16.73 4.57
N ARG A 48 -3.16 -17.33 3.48
CA ARG A 48 -3.12 -18.79 3.25
C ARG A 48 -1.75 -19.29 2.82
N ASP A 49 -0.99 -18.47 2.10
CA ASP A 49 0.27 -18.86 1.49
C ASP A 49 1.48 -18.09 2.05
N PHE A 50 1.29 -17.03 2.84
CA PHE A 50 2.38 -16.27 3.46
C PHE A 50 3.41 -17.18 4.17
N GLU A 51 2.93 -18.13 4.98
CA GLU A 51 3.79 -19.10 5.68
C GLU A 51 4.71 -19.87 4.74
N ARG A 52 4.14 -20.43 3.66
CA ARG A 52 4.89 -21.23 2.70
C ARG A 52 5.82 -20.36 1.87
N SER A 53 5.32 -19.20 1.45
CA SER A 53 6.01 -18.30 0.51
C SER A 53 7.12 -17.48 1.14
N VAL A 54 7.07 -17.27 2.46
CA VAL A 54 8.03 -16.45 3.22
C VAL A 54 8.81 -17.28 4.24
N HIS A 55 8.14 -17.96 5.19
CA HIS A 55 8.82 -18.63 6.31
C HIS A 55 9.41 -20.01 5.96
N GLN A 56 8.82 -20.71 5.00
CA GLN A 56 9.29 -22.02 4.55
C GLN A 56 10.05 -21.93 3.22
N SER A 57 10.35 -20.70 2.77
CA SER A 57 11.03 -20.44 1.51
C SER A 57 12.52 -20.27 1.74
N GLU A 58 13.33 -20.79 0.83
CA GLU A 58 14.77 -20.53 0.79
C GLU A 58 15.13 -19.25 0.01
N TYR A 59 14.13 -18.58 -0.56
CA TYR A 59 14.27 -17.23 -1.11
C TYR A 59 14.25 -16.23 0.04
N ALA A 60 15.12 -15.22 -0.02
CA ALA A 60 14.81 -13.97 0.65
C ALA A 60 13.62 -13.33 -0.06
N SER A 61 12.79 -12.59 0.68
CA SER A 61 11.59 -11.95 0.11
C SER A 61 11.55 -10.47 0.44
N VAL A 62 11.36 -9.63 -0.57
CA VAL A 62 10.94 -8.23 -0.37
C VAL A 62 9.43 -8.20 -0.54
N VAL A 63 8.72 -7.89 0.54
CA VAL A 63 7.25 -7.90 0.58
C VAL A 63 6.73 -6.48 0.74
N LEU A 64 5.90 -6.03 -0.20
CA LEU A 64 5.11 -4.80 -0.10
C LEU A 64 3.78 -5.08 0.61
N PHE A 65 3.59 -4.47 1.77
CA PHE A 65 2.30 -4.37 2.43
C PHE A 65 1.60 -3.10 1.95
N TYR A 66 0.39 -3.22 1.44
CA TYR A 66 -0.34 -2.09 0.86
C TYR A 66 -1.84 -2.14 1.16
N LEU A 67 -2.54 -1.04 0.93
CA LEU A 67 -4.00 -0.96 0.94
C LEU A 67 -4.46 -0.63 -0.47
N SER A 68 -5.31 -1.46 -1.06
CA SER A 68 -5.68 -1.23 -2.47
C SER A 68 -6.40 0.09 -2.71
N TRP A 69 -7.17 0.59 -1.73
CA TRP A 69 -7.84 1.90 -1.78
C TRP A 69 -6.98 3.10 -1.37
N CYS A 70 -5.74 2.88 -0.91
CA CYS A 70 -4.86 3.96 -0.49
C CYS A 70 -4.25 4.65 -1.71
N GLY A 71 -4.48 5.96 -1.84
CA GLY A 71 -4.00 6.71 -3.00
C GLY A 71 -2.47 6.70 -3.17
N HIS A 72 -1.71 6.70 -2.07
CA HIS A 72 -0.26 6.56 -2.16
C HIS A 72 0.18 5.15 -2.55
N CYS A 73 -0.56 4.10 -2.15
CA CYS A 73 -0.30 2.73 -2.58
C CYS A 73 -0.55 2.56 -4.09
N ILE A 74 -1.64 3.14 -4.61
CA ILE A 74 -1.97 3.15 -6.04
C ILE A 74 -0.83 3.81 -6.85
N ASN A 75 -0.36 4.98 -6.41
CA ASN A 75 0.75 5.69 -7.06
C ASN A 75 2.11 4.97 -6.90
N PHE A 76 2.30 4.20 -5.82
CA PHE A 76 3.52 3.45 -5.58
C PHE A 76 3.58 2.11 -6.35
N ALA A 77 2.43 1.49 -6.65
CA ALA A 77 2.38 0.18 -7.32
C ALA A 77 3.17 0.14 -8.66
N PRO A 78 3.09 1.14 -9.56
CA PRO A 78 3.93 1.16 -10.77
C PRO A 78 5.43 1.18 -10.49
N VAL A 79 5.88 1.89 -9.44
CA VAL A 79 7.30 1.92 -9.02
C VAL A 79 7.71 0.53 -8.54
N TYR A 80 6.87 -0.13 -7.73
CA TYR A 80 7.14 -1.46 -7.22
C TYR A 80 7.17 -2.53 -8.33
N LYS A 81 6.30 -2.42 -9.34
CA LYS A 81 6.32 -3.27 -10.55
C LYS A 81 7.63 -3.11 -11.34
N LYS A 82 8.12 -1.87 -11.49
CA LYS A 82 9.43 -1.60 -12.12
C LYS A 82 10.58 -2.17 -11.31
N PHE A 83 10.54 -2.07 -9.99
CA PHE A 83 11.50 -2.74 -9.11
C PHE A 83 11.51 -4.25 -9.32
N ALA A 84 10.33 -4.89 -9.35
CA ALA A 84 10.21 -6.33 -9.59
C ALA A 84 10.83 -6.77 -10.93
N LEU A 85 10.68 -5.95 -11.98
CA LEU A 85 11.32 -6.18 -13.28
C LEU A 85 12.85 -6.01 -13.21
N GLU A 86 13.34 -5.03 -12.47
CA GLU A 86 14.78 -4.74 -12.37
C GLU A 86 15.55 -5.83 -11.61
N VAL A 87 14.92 -6.52 -10.66
CA VAL A 87 15.53 -7.59 -9.86
C VAL A 87 15.06 -9.00 -10.26
N VAL A 88 14.38 -9.15 -11.40
CA VAL A 88 13.82 -10.46 -11.81
C VAL A 88 14.89 -11.55 -11.94
N ALA A 89 16.09 -11.17 -12.39
CA ALA A 89 17.23 -12.07 -12.59
C ALA A 89 17.89 -12.50 -11.26
N TRP A 90 17.47 -11.92 -10.12
CA TRP A 90 17.99 -12.27 -8.80
C TRP A 90 17.37 -13.54 -8.23
N ARG A 91 16.51 -14.23 -8.99
CA ARG A 91 16.03 -15.56 -8.62
C ARG A 91 17.15 -16.59 -8.85
N PRO A 92 17.37 -17.55 -7.93
CA PRO A 92 16.51 -17.92 -6.82
C PRO A 92 16.82 -17.22 -5.48
N VAL A 93 17.71 -16.22 -5.43
CA VAL A 93 18.09 -15.55 -4.19
C VAL A 93 16.96 -14.69 -3.64
N LEU A 94 16.35 -13.85 -4.48
CA LEU A 94 15.35 -12.87 -4.07
C LEU A 94 13.99 -13.13 -4.76
N ARG A 95 12.92 -13.07 -3.96
CA ARG A 95 11.53 -13.02 -4.42
C ARG A 95 10.95 -11.64 -4.13
N VAL A 96 10.18 -11.12 -5.08
CA VAL A 96 9.39 -9.89 -4.90
C VAL A 96 7.93 -10.29 -4.74
N ALA A 97 7.28 -9.76 -3.70
CA ALA A 97 5.93 -10.14 -3.33
C ALA A 97 5.14 -8.95 -2.78
N ALA A 98 3.81 -9.03 -2.81
CA ALA A 98 2.93 -8.01 -2.25
C ALA A 98 1.79 -8.65 -1.46
N ILE A 99 1.23 -7.95 -0.48
CA ILE A 99 0.07 -8.38 0.29
C ILE A 99 -0.91 -7.22 0.49
N ASN A 100 -2.15 -7.44 0.08
CA ASN A 100 -3.22 -6.47 0.22
C ASN A 100 -3.83 -6.51 1.63
N CYS A 101 -3.48 -5.54 2.47
CA CYS A 101 -4.01 -5.38 3.81
C CYS A 101 -5.38 -4.69 3.86
N ALA A 102 -5.93 -4.30 2.70
CA ALA A 102 -7.34 -3.89 2.65
C ALA A 102 -8.27 -5.10 2.73
N ASP A 103 -7.80 -6.29 2.35
CA ASP A 103 -8.52 -7.54 2.57
C ASP A 103 -8.51 -7.92 4.05
N THR A 104 -9.71 -8.06 4.61
CA THR A 104 -9.92 -8.44 5.99
C THR A 104 -9.28 -9.78 6.38
N GLU A 105 -9.11 -10.72 5.44
CA GLU A 105 -8.41 -11.98 5.68
C GLU A 105 -6.92 -11.76 5.96
N ASN A 106 -6.31 -10.73 5.36
CA ASN A 106 -4.88 -10.45 5.44
C ASN A 106 -4.49 -9.56 6.63
N ASN A 107 -5.44 -8.83 7.23
CA ASN A 107 -5.18 -7.93 8.36
C ASN A 107 -4.40 -8.57 9.50
N ALA A 108 -4.68 -9.83 9.80
CA ALA A 108 -3.97 -10.55 10.87
C ALA A 108 -2.46 -10.57 10.61
N ILE A 109 -2.05 -10.87 9.38
CA ILE A 109 -0.64 -10.87 8.95
C ILE A 109 -0.08 -9.46 9.02
N CYS A 110 -0.79 -8.45 8.51
CA CYS A 110 -0.31 -7.07 8.51
C CYS A 110 -0.06 -6.55 9.94
N ASN A 111 -0.95 -6.88 10.89
CA ASN A 111 -0.81 -6.56 12.30
C ASN A 111 0.33 -7.33 12.97
N GLU A 112 0.45 -8.63 12.65
CA GLU A 112 1.49 -9.53 13.15
C GLU A 112 2.89 -9.01 12.83
N TYR A 113 3.07 -8.40 11.64
CA TYR A 113 4.32 -7.78 11.21
C TYR A 113 4.47 -6.30 11.59
N GLY A 114 3.57 -5.78 12.43
CA GLY A 114 3.61 -4.41 12.93
C GLY A 114 3.35 -3.34 11.87
N VAL A 115 2.61 -3.67 10.80
CA VAL A 115 2.30 -2.76 9.71
C VAL A 115 1.01 -1.99 10.03
N LEU A 116 1.18 -0.75 10.51
CA LEU A 116 0.08 0.16 10.83
C LEU A 116 -0.04 1.35 9.85
N SER A 117 0.93 1.49 8.94
CA SER A 117 0.95 2.54 7.92
C SER A 117 1.34 1.97 6.56
N TYR A 118 0.78 2.52 5.48
CA TYR A 118 0.92 1.98 4.13
C TYR A 118 1.27 3.05 3.08
N PRO A 119 2.00 2.66 2.02
CA PRO A 119 2.63 1.35 1.79
C PRO A 119 3.83 1.13 2.71
N LYS A 120 4.19 -0.14 2.96
CA LYS A 120 5.37 -0.50 3.74
C LYS A 120 6.10 -1.67 3.08
N ILE A 121 7.43 -1.60 3.02
CA ILE A 121 8.24 -2.67 2.43
C ILE A 121 9.09 -3.30 3.51
N LYS A 122 9.03 -4.62 3.61
CA LYS A 122 9.86 -5.40 4.54
C LYS A 122 10.66 -6.47 3.79
N PHE A 123 11.89 -6.65 4.21
CA PHE A 123 12.76 -7.73 3.81
C PHE A 123 12.61 -8.89 4.79
N PHE A 124 12.48 -10.10 4.24
CA PHE A 124 12.44 -11.35 4.96
C PHE A 124 13.62 -12.19 4.51
N GLU A 125 14.42 -12.61 5.48
CA GLU A 125 15.54 -13.52 5.25
C GLU A 125 15.06 -14.90 4.77
N PRO A 126 15.93 -15.72 4.16
CA PRO A 126 15.62 -17.11 3.87
C PRO A 126 15.20 -17.84 5.15
N ARG A 127 14.09 -18.59 5.07
CA ARG A 127 13.48 -19.25 6.23
C ARG A 127 13.24 -18.29 7.40
N ALA A 128 12.80 -17.06 7.09
CA ALA A 128 12.61 -15.99 8.06
C ALA A 128 11.85 -16.48 9.30
N ALA A 129 12.35 -16.10 10.48
CA ALA A 129 11.61 -16.29 11.72
C ALA A 129 10.25 -15.58 11.64
N LYS A 130 9.24 -16.19 12.25
CA LYS A 130 7.91 -15.57 12.35
C LYS A 130 7.99 -14.26 13.12
N TYR A 131 7.04 -13.37 12.84
CA TYR A 131 6.90 -12.07 13.51
C TYR A 131 8.03 -11.07 13.25
N TYR A 132 9.07 -11.43 12.48
CA TYR A 132 10.19 -10.55 12.16
C TYR A 132 10.32 -10.32 10.65
N GLY A 133 10.59 -9.05 10.30
CA GLY A 133 10.88 -8.62 8.93
C GLY A 133 11.45 -7.21 8.97
N THR A 134 12.60 -7.03 8.35
CA THR A 134 13.40 -5.81 8.36
C THR A 134 12.76 -4.76 7.46
N GLU A 135 12.32 -3.64 8.03
CA GLU A 135 11.73 -2.56 7.24
C GLU A 135 12.79 -1.90 6.34
N LEU A 136 12.50 -1.77 5.04
CA LEU A 136 13.37 -1.05 4.12
C LEU A 136 13.22 0.46 4.38
N LYS A 137 14.29 1.07 4.85
CA LYS A 137 14.39 2.53 4.95
C LYS A 137 14.75 3.07 3.57
N LEU A 138 13.81 3.76 2.93
CA LEU A 138 14.01 4.33 1.60
C LEU A 138 14.41 5.81 1.71
N ALA A 139 15.46 6.21 1.01
CA ALA A 139 15.85 7.62 0.90
C ALA A 139 14.82 8.43 0.08
N SER A 140 14.15 7.78 -0.88
CA SER A 140 13.04 8.34 -1.66
C SER A 140 11.98 7.26 -1.90
N GLN A 141 10.74 7.55 -1.52
CA GLN A 141 9.61 6.59 -1.62
C GLN A 141 9.17 6.29 -3.06
N HIS A 142 9.68 7.01 -4.06
CA HIS A 142 9.30 6.81 -5.47
C HIS A 142 10.47 6.41 -6.38
N SER A 143 11.60 5.99 -5.81
CA SER A 143 12.76 5.57 -6.58
C SER A 143 12.92 4.05 -6.58
N VAL A 144 13.01 3.45 -7.78
CA VAL A 144 13.38 2.04 -7.94
C VAL A 144 14.76 1.78 -7.36
N ASP A 145 15.72 2.67 -7.64
CA ASP A 145 17.10 2.53 -7.16
C ASP A 145 17.18 2.56 -5.63
N ALA A 146 16.35 3.38 -4.97
CA ALA A 146 16.32 3.39 -3.50
C ALA A 146 15.87 2.05 -2.90
N ILE A 147 14.96 1.32 -3.58
CA ILE A 147 14.51 -0.01 -3.14
C ILE A 147 15.62 -1.04 -3.42
N VAL A 148 16.24 -0.98 -4.59
CA VAL A 148 17.37 -1.84 -4.98
C VAL A 148 18.53 -1.67 -3.99
N ASP A 149 18.97 -0.45 -3.73
CA ASP A 149 20.10 -0.14 -2.85
C ASP A 149 19.86 -0.61 -1.41
N SER A 150 18.66 -0.35 -0.86
CA SER A 150 18.32 -0.82 0.48
C SER A 150 18.22 -2.34 0.54
N THR A 151 17.76 -3.00 -0.53
CA THR A 151 17.74 -4.47 -0.61
C THR A 151 19.16 -5.04 -0.68
N LEU A 152 20.04 -4.46 -1.49
CA LEU A 152 21.44 -4.87 -1.60
C LEU A 152 22.17 -4.74 -0.27
N LYS A 153 21.97 -3.64 0.46
CA LYS A 153 22.58 -3.43 1.79
C LYS A 153 22.16 -4.50 2.79
N ILE A 154 20.87 -4.84 2.84
CA ILE A 154 20.36 -5.87 3.74
C ILE A 154 20.89 -7.25 3.34
N LEU A 155 20.95 -7.57 2.04
CA LEU A 155 21.52 -8.83 1.54
C LEU A 155 23.02 -8.95 1.84
N ASP A 156 23.78 -7.86 1.67
CA ASP A 156 25.21 -7.81 1.99
C ASP A 156 25.44 -8.10 3.48
N GLU A 157 24.72 -7.39 4.35
CA GLU A 157 24.77 -7.59 5.80
C GLU A 157 24.38 -9.02 6.18
N TYR A 158 23.25 -9.53 5.67
CA TYR A 158 22.80 -10.91 5.91
C TYR A 158 23.87 -11.93 5.51
N SER A 159 24.42 -11.80 4.30
CA SER A 159 25.41 -12.73 3.76
C SER A 159 26.75 -12.69 4.51
N SER A 160 27.08 -11.56 5.15
CA SER A 160 28.29 -11.43 5.96
C SER A 160 28.18 -12.12 7.33
N LEU A 161 26.95 -12.28 7.84
CA LEU A 161 26.69 -12.78 9.19
C LEU A 161 26.17 -14.23 9.21
N ASN A 162 25.56 -14.68 8.11
CA ASN A 162 24.83 -15.94 8.06
C ASN A 162 25.33 -16.85 6.93
N SER A 163 25.15 -18.16 7.12
CA SER A 163 25.34 -19.13 6.05
C SER A 163 24.17 -19.04 5.07
N SER A 164 24.46 -18.73 3.80
CA SER A 164 23.46 -18.68 2.74
C SER A 164 22.93 -20.09 2.42
N PRO A 165 21.68 -20.21 1.93
CA PRO A 165 21.16 -21.47 1.40
C PRO A 165 22.11 -22.12 0.37
N PRO A 166 22.22 -23.46 0.31
CA PRO A 166 23.21 -24.14 -0.55
C PRO A 166 23.08 -23.84 -2.05
N GLN A 167 21.88 -23.52 -2.52
CA GLN A 167 21.57 -23.15 -3.89
C GLN A 167 21.79 -21.66 -4.20
N TRP A 168 22.29 -20.88 -3.24
CA TRP A 168 22.66 -19.50 -3.50
C TRP A 168 24.09 -19.41 -4.02
N PRO A 169 24.40 -18.45 -4.91
CA PRO A 169 25.79 -18.04 -5.12
C PRO A 169 26.38 -17.47 -3.82
N HIS A 170 27.71 -17.49 -3.71
CA HIS A 170 28.41 -16.87 -2.60
C HIS A 170 28.36 -15.33 -2.72
N LEU A 171 27.55 -14.69 -1.89
CA LEU A 171 27.30 -13.25 -1.95
C LEU A 171 28.34 -12.40 -1.21
N SER A 172 28.93 -12.95 -0.14
CA SER A 172 29.74 -12.20 0.82
C SER A 172 31.05 -11.72 0.20
N ALA A 173 31.47 -10.51 0.57
CA ALA A 173 32.68 -9.93 0.01
C ALA A 173 33.95 -10.50 0.64
N ILE A 174 34.91 -10.89 -0.20
CA ILE A 174 36.20 -11.43 0.23
C ILE A 174 37.17 -10.28 0.45
N THR A 175 37.83 -10.28 1.61
CA THR A 175 38.97 -9.39 1.91
C THR A 175 40.25 -10.21 1.99
N ALA A 176 41.33 -9.67 1.44
CA ALA A 176 42.66 -10.28 1.49
C ALA A 176 43.75 -9.21 1.45
N ARG A 177 44.90 -9.49 2.09
CA ARG A 177 46.07 -8.60 2.15
C ARG A 177 47.14 -8.94 1.11
N SER A 178 47.03 -10.10 0.47
CA SER A 178 47.98 -10.57 -0.55
C SER A 178 47.30 -11.47 -1.58
N LYS A 179 47.92 -11.60 -2.76
CA LYS A 179 47.47 -12.54 -3.80
C LYS A 179 47.38 -13.98 -3.28
N ARG A 180 48.33 -14.42 -2.45
CA ARG A 180 48.33 -15.78 -1.86
C ARG A 180 47.15 -16.00 -0.92
N GLU A 181 46.87 -15.04 -0.04
CA GLU A 181 45.71 -15.10 0.86
C GLU A 181 44.40 -15.11 0.06
N LEU A 182 44.29 -14.26 -0.96
CA LEU A 182 43.12 -14.24 -1.83
C LEU A 182 42.87 -15.60 -2.48
N LEU A 183 43.89 -16.19 -3.12
CA LEU A 183 43.77 -17.50 -3.76
C LEU A 183 43.33 -18.60 -2.77
N SER A 184 43.73 -18.51 -1.49
CA SER A 184 43.31 -19.47 -0.46
C SER A 184 41.84 -19.32 0.00
N LYS A 185 41.24 -18.15 -0.22
CA LYS A 185 39.84 -17.84 0.15
C LYS A 185 38.85 -17.98 -1.00
N LEU A 186 39.34 -18.08 -2.24
CA LEU A 186 38.49 -18.13 -3.42
C LEU A 186 37.76 -19.48 -3.53
N PRO A 187 36.46 -19.48 -3.89
CA PRO A 187 35.61 -20.67 -3.88
C PRO A 187 35.78 -21.51 -5.15
N PHE A 188 36.94 -22.15 -5.34
CA PHE A 188 37.13 -23.08 -6.45
C PHE A 188 36.26 -24.33 -6.27
N ALA A 189 35.50 -24.72 -7.30
CA ALA A 189 34.69 -25.95 -7.27
C ALA A 189 34.79 -26.75 -8.57
N GLY A 190 35.55 -27.85 -8.52
CA GLY A 190 35.74 -28.77 -9.64
C GLY A 190 36.28 -28.05 -10.88
N ASN A 191 35.64 -28.28 -12.02
CA ASN A 191 36.00 -27.66 -13.31
C ASN A 191 35.18 -26.39 -13.61
N THR A 192 34.43 -25.88 -12.64
CA THR A 192 33.58 -24.70 -12.86
C THR A 192 34.46 -23.45 -12.97
N PRO A 193 34.32 -22.63 -14.02
CA PRO A 193 35.09 -21.40 -14.17
C PRO A 193 34.81 -20.44 -13.02
N LEU A 194 35.87 -19.83 -12.48
CA LEU A 194 35.80 -18.81 -11.44
C LEU A 194 36.14 -17.43 -12.01
N VAL A 195 35.21 -16.50 -11.81
CA VAL A 195 35.36 -15.09 -12.14
C VAL A 195 35.29 -14.27 -10.86
N THR A 196 36.15 -13.28 -10.74
CA THR A 196 36.26 -12.41 -9.56
C THR A 196 36.12 -10.96 -9.96
N ILE A 197 35.17 -10.27 -9.34
CA ILE A 197 34.99 -8.83 -9.45
C ILE A 197 35.79 -8.18 -8.32
N VAL A 198 36.77 -7.35 -8.66
CA VAL A 198 37.48 -6.55 -7.66
C VAL A 198 36.93 -5.13 -7.69
N GLU A 199 36.48 -4.65 -6.54
CA GLU A 199 35.79 -3.37 -6.41
C GLU A 199 36.25 -2.57 -5.19
N LYS A 200 35.84 -1.30 -5.13
CA LYS A 200 36.20 -0.38 -4.05
C LYS A 200 35.45 -0.74 -2.77
N LEU A 201 36.05 -0.41 -1.63
CA LEU A 201 35.37 -0.52 -0.33
C LEU A 201 34.05 0.28 -0.35
N GLY A 202 32.95 -0.36 0.05
CA GLY A 202 31.61 0.23 0.05
C GLY A 202 30.86 0.13 -1.29
N SER A 203 31.50 -0.29 -2.38
CA SER A 203 30.81 -0.64 -3.63
C SER A 203 29.96 -1.89 -3.42
N LEU A 204 28.78 -1.96 -4.06
CA LEU A 204 27.91 -3.15 -4.12
C LEU A 204 27.73 -3.67 -5.54
N LEU A 205 28.50 -3.16 -6.50
CA LEU A 205 28.44 -3.59 -7.90
C LEU A 205 28.67 -5.10 -8.05
N GLY A 206 29.69 -5.64 -7.38
CA GLY A 206 30.00 -7.07 -7.43
C GLY A 206 28.84 -7.92 -6.92
N LEU A 207 28.19 -7.50 -5.83
CA LEU A 207 27.00 -8.17 -5.31
C LEU A 207 25.85 -8.12 -6.32
N ARG A 208 25.62 -6.95 -6.93
CA ARG A 208 24.57 -6.77 -7.94
C ARG A 208 24.78 -7.70 -9.15
N VAL A 209 26.01 -7.79 -9.68
CA VAL A 209 26.34 -8.69 -10.80
C VAL A 209 26.19 -10.16 -10.42
N ILE A 210 26.62 -10.56 -9.21
CA ILE A 210 26.41 -11.93 -8.70
C ILE A 210 24.91 -12.26 -8.66
N LEU A 211 24.07 -11.32 -8.21
CA LEU A 211 22.63 -11.50 -8.16
C LEU A 211 22.02 -11.57 -9.57
N ASP A 212 22.44 -10.71 -10.50
CA ASP A 212 21.94 -10.73 -11.89
C ASP A 212 22.22 -12.05 -12.61
N LEU A 213 23.29 -12.75 -12.22
CA LEU A 213 23.71 -14.03 -12.79
C LEU A 213 23.43 -15.20 -11.83
N SER A 214 22.62 -14.98 -10.79
CA SER A 214 22.44 -15.96 -9.71
C SER A 214 21.85 -17.29 -10.17
N GLU A 215 21.01 -17.29 -11.19
CA GLU A 215 20.49 -18.52 -11.80
C GLU A 215 21.59 -19.42 -12.41
N PHE A 216 22.70 -18.82 -12.82
CA PHE A 216 23.81 -19.51 -13.49
C PHE A 216 24.96 -19.90 -12.54
N HIS A 217 24.75 -19.79 -11.22
CA HIS A 217 25.81 -19.98 -10.22
C HIS A 217 26.51 -21.36 -10.24
N ASN A 218 25.84 -22.38 -10.78
CA ASN A 218 26.41 -23.73 -10.95
C ASN A 218 27.28 -23.88 -12.21
N ARG A 219 27.22 -22.91 -13.14
CA ARG A 219 27.97 -22.93 -14.41
C ARG A 219 29.16 -21.99 -14.40
N VAL A 220 29.06 -20.89 -13.68
CA VAL A 220 30.15 -19.93 -13.47
C VAL A 220 30.09 -19.45 -12.02
N ILE A 221 31.20 -19.60 -11.31
CA ILE A 221 31.32 -19.10 -9.95
C ILE A 221 31.74 -17.65 -10.05
N ILE A 222 30.94 -16.76 -9.49
CA ILE A 222 31.23 -15.33 -9.45
C ILE A 222 31.50 -14.96 -8.00
N SER A 223 32.66 -14.37 -7.75
CA SER A 223 33.07 -13.89 -6.44
C SER A 223 33.30 -12.39 -6.49
N ARG A 224 33.14 -11.72 -5.35
CA ARG A 224 33.46 -10.30 -5.20
C ARG A 224 34.54 -10.10 -4.15
N VAL A 225 35.50 -9.25 -4.47
CA VAL A 225 36.64 -8.90 -3.62
C VAL A 225 36.62 -7.41 -3.41
N VAL A 226 36.64 -7.01 -2.14
CA VAL A 226 36.85 -5.61 -1.74
C VAL A 226 38.29 -5.47 -1.29
N GLY A 227 39.03 -4.61 -2.00
CA GLY A 227 40.44 -4.40 -1.78
C GLY A 227 40.78 -2.92 -1.72
N ASP A 228 41.85 -2.59 -0.99
CA ASP A 228 42.44 -1.27 -1.07
C ASP A 228 43.21 -1.11 -2.40
N ARG A 229 43.24 0.12 -2.91
CA ARG A 229 43.92 0.41 -4.19
C ARG A 229 45.43 0.13 -4.11
N PHE A 230 46.01 0.26 -2.92
CA PHE A 230 47.46 0.30 -2.70
C PHE A 230 48.08 -1.05 -2.31
N GLY A 231 47.28 -2.06 -1.94
CA GLY A 231 47.78 -3.37 -1.52
C GLY A 231 47.48 -4.46 -2.54
N LEU A 232 46.32 -5.12 -2.39
CA LEU A 232 45.96 -6.30 -3.17
C LEU A 232 45.82 -6.00 -4.66
N VAL A 233 45.22 -4.87 -5.03
CA VAL A 233 44.87 -4.55 -6.42
C VAL A 233 46.12 -4.37 -7.30
N HIS A 234 47.16 -3.73 -6.78
CA HIS A 234 48.47 -3.60 -7.45
C HIS A 234 49.15 -4.96 -7.71
N GLN A 235 48.89 -5.98 -6.88
CA GLN A 235 49.44 -7.32 -7.06
C GLN A 235 48.65 -8.16 -8.08
N LEU A 236 47.40 -7.77 -8.35
CA LEU A 236 46.51 -8.49 -9.27
C LEU A 236 46.55 -7.91 -10.68
N ILE A 237 46.76 -6.60 -10.84
CA ILE A 237 46.64 -5.89 -12.12
C ILE A 237 47.79 -4.88 -12.26
N PRO A 238 48.45 -4.80 -13.44
CA PRO A 238 49.57 -3.87 -13.66
C PRO A 238 49.22 -2.38 -13.51
N ASP A 239 47.94 -1.99 -13.68
CA ASP A 239 47.45 -0.61 -13.61
C ASP A 239 46.18 -0.50 -12.71
N PRO A 240 46.31 -0.13 -11.43
CA PRO A 240 45.22 -0.10 -10.44
C PRO A 240 44.36 1.18 -10.52
N GLY A 241 44.52 1.97 -11.58
CA GLY A 241 43.72 3.18 -11.82
C GLY A 241 42.21 2.93 -11.91
N TYR A 242 41.78 1.72 -12.29
CA TYR A 242 40.48 1.46 -12.91
C TYR A 242 39.62 0.42 -12.17
N LEU A 243 39.44 0.55 -10.84
CA LEU A 243 38.41 -0.23 -10.16
C LEU A 243 37.01 0.32 -10.49
N PRO A 244 36.02 -0.55 -10.74
CA PRO A 244 36.06 -2.02 -10.62
C PRO A 244 36.57 -2.75 -11.88
N VAL A 245 37.00 -4.00 -11.70
CA VAL A 245 37.58 -4.88 -12.73
C VAL A 245 37.04 -6.30 -12.62
N LEU A 246 36.99 -7.00 -13.76
CA LEU A 246 36.55 -8.38 -13.88
C LEU A 246 37.74 -9.27 -14.25
N LEU A 247 38.02 -10.28 -13.41
CA LEU A 247 39.16 -11.16 -13.56
C LEU A 247 38.72 -12.62 -13.68
N LYS A 248 39.35 -13.40 -14.56
CA LYS A 248 39.27 -14.85 -14.55
C LYS A 248 40.40 -15.39 -13.68
N VAL A 249 40.06 -16.23 -12.70
CA VAL A 249 41.06 -16.81 -11.80
C VAL A 249 41.16 -18.31 -12.08
N LYS A 250 42.37 -18.78 -12.39
CA LYS A 250 42.63 -20.22 -12.60
C LYS A 250 43.06 -20.87 -11.29
N ALA A 251 43.03 -22.21 -11.23
CA ALA A 251 43.60 -22.96 -10.12
C ALA A 251 45.15 -22.84 -10.05
N THR A 252 45.77 -22.43 -11.16
CA THR A 252 47.16 -21.99 -11.22
C THR A 252 47.27 -20.53 -10.74
N PRO A 253 48.45 -20.00 -10.35
CA PRO A 253 48.60 -18.60 -9.93
C PRO A 253 48.35 -17.56 -11.03
N GLU A 254 47.83 -17.95 -12.19
CA GLU A 254 47.49 -17.10 -13.32
C GLU A 254 46.14 -16.40 -13.12
N ILE A 255 46.09 -15.13 -13.49
CA ILE A 255 44.90 -14.28 -13.41
C ILE A 255 44.82 -13.54 -14.73
N ASP A 256 43.70 -13.69 -15.44
CA ASP A 256 43.46 -13.03 -16.72
C ASP A 256 42.47 -11.87 -16.52
N LEU A 257 42.80 -10.68 -17.03
CA LEU A 257 41.89 -9.53 -17.03
C LEU A 257 40.85 -9.71 -18.15
N LEU A 258 39.57 -9.80 -17.79
CA LEU A 258 38.47 -9.96 -18.74
C LEU A 258 37.87 -8.61 -19.16
N ALA A 259 37.63 -7.73 -18.19
CA ALA A 259 37.05 -6.40 -18.41
C ALA A 259 37.47 -5.43 -17.31
N ARG A 260 37.37 -4.12 -17.60
CA ARG A 260 37.63 -3.03 -16.66
C ARG A 260 36.59 -1.92 -16.85
N ASP A 261 36.32 -1.17 -15.78
CA ASP A 261 35.59 0.09 -15.92
C ASP A 261 36.38 1.03 -16.85
N SER A 262 35.69 1.54 -17.86
CA SER A 262 36.24 2.43 -18.88
C SER A 262 35.58 3.81 -18.86
N VAL A 263 34.53 4.01 -18.07
CA VAL A 263 33.63 5.18 -18.20
C VAL A 263 33.31 5.84 -16.85
N GLY A 264 33.55 5.17 -15.71
CA GLY A 264 33.22 5.69 -14.38
C GLY A 264 31.72 5.67 -14.06
N ASN A 265 30.93 4.94 -14.87
CA ASN A 265 29.50 4.77 -14.70
C ASN A 265 29.21 3.33 -14.22
N GLU A 266 28.66 3.19 -13.01
CA GLU A 266 28.37 1.89 -12.42
C GLU A 266 27.37 1.06 -13.24
N LEU A 267 26.36 1.71 -13.83
CA LEU A 267 25.34 1.01 -14.62
C LEU A 267 25.94 0.42 -15.90
N GLU A 268 26.74 1.19 -16.61
CA GLU A 268 27.43 0.71 -17.83
C GLU A 268 28.45 -0.38 -17.50
N THR A 269 29.17 -0.22 -16.40
CA THR A 269 30.14 -1.21 -15.93
C THR A 269 29.45 -2.53 -15.54
N ARG A 270 28.31 -2.47 -14.85
CA ARG A 270 27.46 -3.63 -14.54
C ARG A 270 27.09 -4.38 -15.82
N TRP A 271 26.58 -3.66 -16.82
CA TRP A 271 26.17 -4.26 -18.08
C TRP A 271 27.34 -4.90 -18.83
N ASN A 272 28.48 -4.22 -18.89
CA ASN A 272 29.69 -4.74 -19.51
C ASN A 272 30.14 -6.05 -18.83
N PHE A 273 30.15 -6.09 -17.49
CA PHE A 273 30.54 -7.30 -16.77
C PHE A 273 29.58 -8.45 -17.00
N ILE A 274 28.27 -8.20 -16.97
CA ILE A 274 27.26 -9.23 -17.26
C ILE A 274 27.42 -9.77 -18.68
N GLN A 275 27.52 -8.88 -19.67
CA GLN A 275 27.71 -9.27 -21.08
C GLN A 275 28.99 -10.09 -21.27
N LYS A 276 30.09 -9.65 -20.66
CA LYS A 276 31.37 -10.35 -20.76
C LYS A 276 31.29 -11.76 -20.15
N ILE A 277 30.62 -11.92 -19.01
CA ILE A 277 30.42 -13.25 -18.40
C ILE A 277 29.49 -14.11 -19.27
N ASP A 278 28.41 -13.52 -19.79
CA ASP A 278 27.43 -14.22 -20.63
C ASP A 278 28.08 -14.74 -21.92
N ASP A 279 28.84 -13.89 -22.62
CA ASP A 279 29.52 -14.23 -23.86
C ASP A 279 30.62 -15.29 -23.65
N ASP A 280 31.44 -15.14 -22.61
CA ASP A 280 32.61 -16.01 -22.39
C ASP A 280 32.25 -17.37 -21.75
N PHE A 281 31.15 -17.46 -20.97
CA PHE A 281 30.87 -18.65 -20.15
C PHE A 281 29.45 -19.22 -20.32
N LEU A 282 28.48 -18.41 -20.76
CA LEU A 282 27.08 -18.82 -20.84
C LEU A 282 26.55 -18.93 -22.27
N ASN A 283 27.32 -18.50 -23.28
CA ASN A 283 26.96 -18.50 -24.69
C ASN A 283 25.73 -17.63 -25.03
N GLY A 284 25.53 -16.52 -24.33
CA GLY A 284 24.44 -15.57 -24.60
C GLY A 284 23.07 -15.96 -24.00
N GLU A 285 23.00 -17.04 -23.24
CA GLU A 285 21.75 -17.56 -22.65
C GLU A 285 21.11 -16.57 -21.68
N TRP A 286 21.92 -15.82 -20.91
CA TRP A 286 21.39 -14.80 -20.02
C TRP A 286 20.68 -13.69 -20.82
N LYS A 287 21.29 -13.25 -21.92
CA LYS A 287 20.71 -12.24 -22.82
C LYS A 287 19.41 -12.72 -23.45
N GLU A 288 19.36 -13.94 -23.97
CA GLU A 288 18.11 -14.48 -24.55
C GLU A 288 16.96 -14.46 -23.54
N LYS A 289 17.25 -14.83 -22.29
CA LYS A 289 16.25 -14.94 -21.23
C LYS A 289 15.81 -13.60 -20.64
N HIS A 290 16.72 -12.64 -20.48
CA HIS A 290 16.47 -11.42 -19.70
C HIS A 290 16.38 -10.13 -20.54
N LEU A 291 16.95 -10.08 -21.75
CA LEU A 291 16.81 -8.91 -22.64
C LEU A 291 15.51 -8.94 -23.47
N GLY A 292 14.95 -10.13 -23.77
CA GLY A 292 13.62 -10.26 -24.38
C GLY A 292 12.49 -9.69 -23.51
N VAL A 293 12.63 -9.79 -22.18
CA VAL A 293 11.68 -9.27 -21.18
C VAL A 293 11.67 -7.74 -21.11
N LYS A 294 12.81 -7.06 -21.32
CA LYS A 294 12.91 -5.58 -21.31
C LYS A 294 12.35 -4.93 -22.58
N LYS A 295 12.43 -5.59 -23.74
CA LYS A 295 11.99 -5.02 -25.03
C LYS A 295 10.46 -5.03 -25.20
N VAL A 296 9.81 -6.16 -24.85
CA VAL A 296 8.35 -6.31 -24.92
C VAL A 296 7.62 -5.38 -23.95
N THR A 297 8.23 -5.09 -22.79
CA THR A 297 7.60 -4.28 -21.74
C THR A 297 7.66 -2.78 -22.04
N VAL A 298 8.77 -2.20 -22.48
CA VAL A 298 8.84 -0.74 -22.73
C VAL A 298 7.83 -0.26 -23.78
N GLU A 299 7.54 -1.09 -24.79
CA GLU A 299 6.54 -0.80 -25.83
C GLU A 299 5.10 -1.01 -25.36
N THR A 300 4.83 -2.07 -24.58
CA THR A 300 3.51 -2.31 -23.97
C THR A 300 3.16 -1.30 -22.88
N TRP A 301 4.14 -0.79 -22.12
CA TRP A 301 3.91 0.26 -21.12
C TRP A 301 3.56 1.61 -21.76
N ARG A 302 4.21 2.00 -22.87
CA ARG A 302 3.80 3.19 -23.66
C ARG A 302 2.40 3.03 -24.24
N ALA A 303 2.01 1.83 -24.63
CA ALA A 303 0.66 1.52 -25.13
C ALA A 303 -0.42 1.41 -24.03
N SER A 304 -0.03 1.41 -22.75
CA SER A 304 -0.95 1.26 -21.61
C SER A 304 -1.24 2.56 -20.85
N SER A 305 -0.68 3.70 -21.28
CA SER A 305 -1.25 4.99 -20.91
C SER A 305 -2.62 5.10 -21.58
N PRO A 306 -3.73 5.24 -20.84
CA PRO A 306 -5.00 5.54 -21.47
C PRO A 306 -4.92 6.97 -22.01
N GLU A 307 -4.63 7.13 -23.30
CA GLU A 307 -5.14 8.25 -24.07
C GLU A 307 -6.65 8.04 -24.22
N SER A 308 -7.39 8.26 -23.13
CA SER A 308 -8.81 8.54 -23.23
C SER A 308 -8.98 10.02 -23.01
N TYR A 309 -9.01 10.74 -24.13
CA TYR A 309 -9.57 12.08 -24.24
C TYR A 309 -11.01 12.01 -23.72
N PHE A 310 -11.22 12.37 -22.45
CA PHE A 310 -12.56 12.56 -21.90
C PHE A 310 -12.95 14.01 -22.15
N ASP A 311 -14.09 14.17 -22.80
CA ASP A 311 -14.76 15.44 -23.04
C ASP A 311 -15.05 16.12 -21.70
N ASP A 312 -14.49 17.32 -21.48
CA ASP A 312 -14.66 18.19 -20.29
C ASP A 312 -16.12 18.65 -20.08
N SER A 313 -17.09 18.08 -20.81
CA SER A 313 -18.48 18.52 -20.86
C SER A 313 -19.45 17.70 -19.99
N GLU A 314 -19.03 16.58 -19.39
CA GLU A 314 -19.90 15.83 -18.46
C GLU A 314 -19.96 16.51 -17.08
N LYS A 315 -21.12 17.13 -16.85
CA LYS A 315 -21.50 17.88 -15.66
C LYS A 315 -21.20 17.08 -14.40
N ALA A 316 -20.44 17.66 -13.47
CA ALA A 316 -20.43 17.19 -12.09
C ALA A 316 -21.86 17.19 -11.55
N GLU A 317 -22.49 16.02 -11.48
CA GLU A 317 -23.84 15.86 -10.97
C GLU A 317 -23.84 15.88 -9.43
N LEU A 318 -24.94 16.35 -8.86
CA LEU A 318 -25.14 16.33 -7.42
C LEU A 318 -25.33 14.89 -6.95
N ILE A 319 -24.32 14.33 -6.29
CA ILE A 319 -24.40 12.97 -5.74
C ILE A 319 -24.97 13.05 -4.32
N PRO A 320 -26.12 12.42 -4.03
CA PRO A 320 -26.72 12.43 -2.70
C PRO A 320 -25.83 11.69 -1.70
N VAL A 321 -25.95 11.98 -0.41
CA VAL A 321 -25.25 11.22 0.65
C VAL A 321 -26.14 10.08 1.12
N HIS A 322 -25.67 8.85 0.97
CA HIS A 322 -26.39 7.66 1.43
C HIS A 322 -25.89 7.18 2.78
N TYR A 323 -26.83 6.79 3.66
CA TYR A 323 -26.51 6.19 4.96
C TYR A 323 -25.63 4.95 4.87
N VAL A 324 -25.80 4.17 3.79
CA VAL A 324 -24.97 2.99 3.53
C VAL A 324 -23.49 3.34 3.53
N ASP A 325 -23.08 4.39 2.80
CA ASP A 325 -21.68 4.80 2.73
C ASP A 325 -21.18 5.31 4.09
N LEU A 326 -22.02 6.08 4.81
CA LEU A 326 -21.69 6.58 6.14
C LEU A 326 -21.47 5.45 7.16
N TYR A 327 -22.37 4.46 7.19
CA TYR A 327 -22.27 3.31 8.08
C TYR A 327 -21.10 2.40 7.71
N ASN A 328 -20.82 2.20 6.42
CA ASN A 328 -19.62 1.50 5.97
C ASN A 328 -18.35 2.24 6.42
N GLY A 329 -18.31 3.57 6.31
CA GLY A 329 -17.21 4.40 6.79
C GLY A 329 -16.96 4.24 8.30
N ILE A 330 -18.03 4.27 9.11
CA ILE A 330 -17.94 3.98 10.55
C ILE A 330 -17.46 2.54 10.79
N ARG A 331 -17.97 1.57 10.03
CA ARG A 331 -17.59 0.17 10.21
C ARG A 331 -16.10 -0.03 9.95
N ILE A 332 -15.58 0.49 8.84
CA ILE A 332 -14.15 0.38 8.49
C ILE A 332 -13.29 1.16 9.48
N SER A 333 -13.69 2.37 9.89
CA SER A 333 -12.92 3.16 10.88
C SER A 333 -12.76 2.41 12.20
N LEU A 334 -13.78 1.69 12.64
CA LEU A 334 -13.74 0.94 13.90
C LEU A 334 -13.03 -0.41 13.76
N HIS A 335 -13.39 -1.23 12.77
CA HIS A 335 -12.85 -2.58 12.65
C HIS A 335 -11.45 -2.62 12.06
N GLU A 336 -11.20 -1.80 11.04
CA GLU A 336 -10.02 -1.90 10.19
C GLU A 336 -8.94 -0.89 10.58
N GLU A 337 -9.31 0.35 10.91
CA GLU A 337 -8.32 1.38 11.30
C GLU A 337 -7.99 1.34 12.80
N ILE A 338 -8.99 1.48 13.68
CA ILE A 338 -8.76 1.42 15.12
C ILE A 338 -8.48 -0.02 15.56
N GLY A 339 -9.26 -0.97 15.05
CA GLY A 339 -9.19 -2.38 15.41
C GLY A 339 -7.92 -3.09 14.98
N SER A 340 -7.11 -2.53 14.09
CA SER A 340 -5.82 -3.11 13.68
C SER A 340 -4.68 -2.85 14.68
N HIS A 341 -4.86 -1.92 15.62
CA HIS A 341 -3.80 -1.54 16.54
C HIS A 341 -3.61 -2.61 17.63
N PRO A 342 -2.40 -3.17 17.81
CA PRO A 342 -2.15 -4.22 18.80
C PRO A 342 -2.41 -3.72 20.24
N LYS A 343 -2.16 -2.43 20.46
CA LYS A 343 -2.40 -1.74 21.72
C LYS A 343 -2.72 -0.27 21.45
N LEU A 344 -3.78 0.23 22.08
CA LEU A 344 -4.09 1.66 22.13
C LEU A 344 -3.51 2.22 23.44
N ASN A 345 -2.58 3.17 23.31
CA ASN A 345 -2.06 3.91 24.47
C ASN A 345 -3.07 4.94 24.99
N GLN A 346 -2.81 5.52 26.16
CA GLN A 346 -3.68 6.53 26.77
C GLN A 346 -4.09 7.68 25.83
N THR A 347 -3.19 8.17 24.98
CA THR A 347 -3.49 9.23 24.01
C THR A 347 -4.46 8.73 22.95
N GLN A 348 -4.18 7.59 22.33
CA GLN A 348 -5.05 6.95 21.34
C GLN A 348 -6.43 6.63 21.93
N VAL A 349 -6.50 6.14 23.16
CA VAL A 349 -7.77 5.90 23.88
C VAL A 349 -8.59 7.19 24.02
N LYS A 350 -7.94 8.32 24.33
CA LYS A 350 -8.61 9.64 24.38
C LYS A 350 -9.15 10.04 23.00
N VAL A 351 -8.40 9.79 21.94
CA VAL A 351 -8.81 10.09 20.56
C VAL A 351 -10.02 9.24 20.16
N VAL A 352 -9.98 7.93 20.38
CA VAL A 352 -11.11 7.03 20.09
C VAL A 352 -12.36 7.44 20.88
N ARG A 353 -12.19 7.80 22.16
CA ARG A 353 -13.28 8.32 22.99
C ARG A 353 -13.89 9.60 22.40
N ASN A 354 -13.07 10.54 21.95
CA ASN A 354 -13.54 11.77 21.31
C ASN A 354 -14.25 11.49 19.99
N TYR A 355 -13.74 10.55 19.20
CA TYR A 355 -14.38 10.10 17.96
C TYR A 355 -15.76 9.50 18.21
N PHE A 356 -15.90 8.57 19.17
CA PHE A 356 -17.21 8.02 19.57
C PHE A 356 -18.17 9.08 20.11
N ARG A 357 -17.67 10.08 20.86
CA ARG A 357 -18.49 11.21 21.33
C ARG A 357 -18.97 12.08 20.17
N ALA A 358 -18.12 12.34 19.18
CA ALA A 358 -18.50 13.08 17.98
C ALA A 358 -19.61 12.33 17.22
N LEU A 359 -19.45 11.01 17.03
CA LEU A 359 -20.48 10.18 16.43
C LEU A 359 -21.78 10.21 17.26
N LEU A 360 -21.73 9.97 18.57
CA LEU A 360 -22.93 9.92 19.42
C LEU A 360 -23.71 11.24 19.41
N ASN A 361 -23.00 12.36 19.43
CA ASN A 361 -23.60 13.68 19.58
C ASN A 361 -24.09 14.28 18.25
N TYR A 362 -23.43 13.95 17.14
CA TYR A 362 -23.60 14.66 15.87
C TYR A 362 -23.87 13.75 14.67
N PHE A 363 -23.68 12.44 14.75
CA PHE A 363 -24.07 11.55 13.65
C PHE A 363 -25.61 11.46 13.58
N PRO A 364 -26.22 11.70 12.40
CA PRO A 364 -27.67 11.70 12.25
C PRO A 364 -28.20 10.26 12.14
N PHE A 365 -28.15 9.46 13.20
CA PHE A 365 -28.57 8.05 13.16
C PHE A 365 -29.99 7.87 12.62
N GLU A 366 -30.13 7.10 11.55
CA GLU A 366 -31.43 6.53 11.12
C GLU A 366 -31.72 5.24 11.89
N ASN A 367 -30.67 4.48 12.22
CA ASN A 367 -30.76 3.24 12.98
C ASN A 367 -30.46 3.47 14.47
N GLU A 368 -31.49 3.38 15.32
CA GLU A 368 -31.36 3.52 16.78
C GLU A 368 -30.53 2.40 17.43
N ASN A 369 -30.42 1.22 16.81
CA ASN A 369 -29.49 0.18 17.29
C ASN A 369 -28.04 0.65 17.13
N ALA A 370 -27.70 1.28 16.01
CA ALA A 370 -26.37 1.82 15.78
C ALA A 370 -26.05 2.94 16.77
N ARG A 371 -27.01 3.81 17.09
CA ARG A 371 -26.87 4.82 18.15
C ARG A 371 -26.59 4.19 19.51
N ARG A 372 -27.37 3.16 19.90
CA ARG A 372 -27.16 2.42 21.15
C ARG A 372 -25.79 1.77 21.23
N PHE A 373 -25.29 1.23 20.12
CA PHE A 373 -23.94 0.69 20.04
C PHE A 373 -22.88 1.77 20.29
N VAL A 374 -22.94 2.90 19.57
CA VAL A 374 -21.99 4.03 19.75
C VAL A 374 -22.04 4.57 21.18
N LYS A 375 -23.25 4.62 21.78
CA LYS A 375 -23.42 4.99 23.20
C LYS A 375 -22.72 4.02 24.14
N ARG A 376 -22.93 2.71 23.99
CA ARG A 376 -22.27 1.66 24.79
C ARG A 376 -20.75 1.73 24.68
N MET A 377 -20.23 1.93 23.47
CA MET A 377 -18.79 2.10 23.25
C MET A 377 -18.27 3.34 23.98
N THR A 378 -18.99 4.46 23.90
CA THR A 378 -18.64 5.70 24.62
C THR A 378 -18.59 5.48 26.13
N GLU A 379 -19.60 4.81 26.70
CA GLU A 379 -19.67 4.47 28.13
C GLU A 379 -18.54 3.55 28.57
N TRP A 380 -18.26 2.52 27.77
CA TRP A 380 -17.14 1.61 28.02
C TRP A 380 -15.81 2.36 28.10
N PHE A 381 -15.52 3.24 27.13
CA PHE A 381 -14.29 4.04 27.15
C PHE A 381 -14.22 5.06 28.30
N ASN A 382 -15.36 5.51 28.83
CA ASN A 382 -15.40 6.43 29.98
C ASN A 382 -15.18 5.70 31.32
N ASN A 383 -15.66 4.47 31.45
CA ASN A 383 -15.68 3.73 32.71
C ASN A 383 -14.46 2.79 32.91
N ARG A 384 -13.53 2.76 31.96
CA ARG A 384 -12.32 1.94 32.06
C ARG A 384 -11.37 2.45 33.14
N LYS A 385 -10.91 1.53 33.99
CA LYS A 385 -9.85 1.75 34.99
C LYS A 385 -8.45 1.79 34.35
N SER A 386 -8.18 0.89 33.40
CA SER A 386 -6.91 0.88 32.66
C SER A 386 -6.86 2.03 31.67
N LYS A 387 -5.70 2.69 31.61
CA LYS A 387 -5.41 3.79 30.67
C LYS A 387 -5.14 3.29 29.25
N ASP A 388 -4.69 2.05 29.10
CA ASP A 388 -4.42 1.41 27.81
C ASP A 388 -5.51 0.37 27.46
N VAL A 389 -5.64 0.07 26.17
CA VAL A 389 -6.59 -0.93 25.65
C VAL A 389 -5.83 -1.90 24.74
N MET A 390 -5.90 -3.19 25.03
CA MET A 390 -5.36 -4.22 24.14
C MET A 390 -6.33 -4.46 22.97
N GLN A 391 -5.79 -4.82 21.81
CA GLN A 391 -6.59 -5.09 20.60
C GLN A 391 -7.71 -6.10 20.86
N GLN A 392 -7.39 -7.21 21.52
CA GLN A 392 -8.35 -8.26 21.84
C GLN A 392 -9.52 -7.76 22.68
N ASP A 393 -9.28 -6.87 23.65
CA ASP A 393 -10.33 -6.30 24.49
C ASP A 393 -11.25 -5.39 23.67
N PHE A 394 -10.64 -4.58 22.78
CA PHE A 394 -11.37 -3.70 21.88
C PHE A 394 -12.21 -4.49 20.88
N LEU A 395 -11.64 -5.52 20.26
CA LEU A 395 -12.36 -6.38 19.32
C LEU A 395 -13.45 -7.21 20.00
N ALA A 396 -13.23 -7.65 21.25
CA ALA A 396 -14.25 -8.37 22.03
C ALA A 396 -15.46 -7.47 22.32
N ILE A 397 -15.25 -6.22 22.77
CA ILE A 397 -16.36 -5.29 23.02
C ILE A 397 -17.00 -4.83 21.70
N MET A 398 -16.22 -4.65 20.64
CA MET A 398 -16.75 -4.37 19.30
C MET A 398 -17.64 -5.51 18.83
N LYS A 399 -17.23 -6.77 18.97
CA LYS A 399 -18.05 -7.93 18.59
C LYS A 399 -19.33 -8.00 19.42
N ALA A 400 -19.21 -7.98 20.75
CA ALA A 400 -20.35 -8.04 21.66
C ALA A 400 -21.31 -6.85 21.51
N GLY A 401 -20.80 -5.67 21.15
CA GLY A 401 -21.58 -4.46 20.95
C GLY A 401 -22.18 -4.33 19.56
N SER A 402 -21.52 -4.85 18.52
CA SER A 402 -21.90 -4.65 17.11
C SER A 402 -22.77 -5.75 16.53
N GLU A 403 -22.77 -6.96 17.11
CA GLU A 403 -23.63 -8.07 16.67
C GLU A 403 -25.12 -7.65 16.71
N GLY A 404 -25.68 -7.37 15.53
CA GLY A 404 -27.05 -6.90 15.36
C GLY A 404 -27.29 -5.40 15.56
N PHE A 405 -26.29 -4.62 15.98
CA PHE A 405 -26.45 -3.18 16.25
C PHE A 405 -25.81 -2.26 15.21
N LEU A 406 -24.60 -2.56 14.74
CA LEU A 406 -23.99 -1.83 13.62
C LEU A 406 -24.36 -2.53 12.31
N PRO A 407 -24.86 -1.81 11.29
CA PRO A 407 -25.18 -2.43 10.01
C PRO A 407 -24.02 -3.26 9.44
N ARG A 408 -24.36 -4.37 8.80
CA ARG A 408 -23.38 -5.14 8.03
C ARG A 408 -22.88 -4.27 6.88
N PHE A 409 -21.66 -4.54 6.43
CA PHE A 409 -21.13 -3.88 5.24
C PHE A 409 -22.09 -4.11 4.07
N GLN A 410 -22.35 -3.06 3.29
CA GLN A 410 -23.18 -3.11 2.08
C GLN A 410 -22.40 -2.54 0.90
N PRO A 411 -22.72 -2.87 -0.37
CA PRO A 411 -22.09 -2.24 -1.52
C PRO A 411 -22.19 -0.71 -1.46
N TRP A 412 -21.10 -0.03 -1.83
CA TRP A 412 -21.05 1.44 -1.90
C TRP A 412 -22.13 2.00 -2.83
N GLN A 413 -22.70 3.15 -2.47
CA GLN A 413 -23.67 3.87 -3.29
C GLN A 413 -23.05 5.15 -3.85
N SER A 414 -23.01 6.23 -3.07
CA SER A 414 -22.39 7.50 -3.46
C SER A 414 -20.90 7.34 -3.71
N CYS A 415 -20.24 6.47 -2.92
CA CYS A 415 -18.82 6.20 -2.99
C CYS A 415 -18.45 5.02 -3.90
N LYS A 416 -19.39 4.54 -4.71
CA LYS A 416 -19.14 3.49 -5.71
C LYS A 416 -18.16 3.99 -6.76
N SER A 417 -17.11 3.24 -7.03
CA SER A 417 -16.13 3.59 -8.06
C SER A 417 -16.51 3.08 -9.45
N SER A 418 -16.00 3.74 -10.48
CA SER A 418 -16.07 3.25 -11.87
C SER A 418 -15.03 2.15 -12.13
N LYS A 419 -13.87 2.25 -11.46
CA LYS A 419 -12.79 1.29 -11.51
C LYS A 419 -12.53 0.69 -10.12
N PRO A 420 -12.05 -0.54 -10.05
CA PRO A 420 -11.62 -1.14 -8.79
C PRO A 420 -10.64 -0.24 -8.03
N ASN A 421 -10.63 -0.33 -6.71
CA ASN A 421 -9.68 0.36 -5.83
C ASN A 421 -9.79 1.90 -5.74
N LEU A 422 -10.62 2.54 -6.55
CA LEU A 422 -10.87 3.98 -6.45
C LEU A 422 -12.01 4.29 -5.46
N ARG A 423 -12.12 5.56 -5.06
CA ARG A 423 -13.20 6.12 -4.21
C ARG A 423 -13.40 5.34 -2.90
N GLY A 424 -14.50 4.59 -2.75
CA GLY A 424 -14.73 3.67 -1.63
C GLY A 424 -14.58 4.29 -0.25
N TYR A 425 -13.73 3.68 0.59
CA TYR A 425 -13.56 4.08 1.99
C TYR A 425 -13.10 5.54 2.17
N PRO A 426 -12.03 6.02 1.50
CA PRO A 426 -11.67 7.45 1.54
C PRO A 426 -12.82 8.40 1.22
N CYS A 427 -13.63 8.11 0.20
CA CYS A 427 -14.83 8.88 -0.12
C CYS A 427 -15.81 8.88 1.05
N SER A 428 -16.10 7.70 1.61
CA SER A 428 -17.07 7.56 2.71
C SER A 428 -16.63 8.30 3.98
N LEU A 429 -15.32 8.39 4.20
CA LEU A 429 -14.74 9.08 5.35
C LEU A 429 -14.89 10.61 5.22
N TRP A 430 -14.67 11.16 4.01
CA TRP A 430 -14.99 12.56 3.72
C TRP A 430 -16.48 12.85 3.92
N LEU A 431 -17.36 11.99 3.39
CA LEU A 431 -18.81 12.12 3.59
C LEU A 431 -19.19 12.15 5.08
N LEU A 432 -18.63 11.22 5.86
CA LEU A 432 -18.85 11.15 7.31
C LEU A 432 -18.40 12.42 8.02
N PHE A 433 -17.19 12.89 7.73
CA PHE A 433 -16.62 14.05 8.41
C PHE A 433 -17.38 15.35 8.13
N HIS A 434 -17.72 15.60 6.87
CA HIS A 434 -18.55 16.75 6.49
C HIS A 434 -19.97 16.65 7.09
N THR A 435 -20.54 15.44 7.16
CA THR A 435 -21.84 15.23 7.82
C THR A 435 -21.78 15.61 9.30
N LEU A 436 -20.71 15.25 10.00
CA LEU A 436 -20.54 15.56 11.41
C LEU A 436 -20.31 17.06 11.65
N THR A 437 -19.51 17.74 10.83
CA THR A 437 -19.26 19.19 11.00
C THR A 437 -20.53 20.01 10.75
N VAL A 438 -21.32 19.65 9.74
CA VAL A 438 -22.62 20.29 9.47
C VAL A 438 -23.62 20.02 10.59
N SER A 439 -23.62 18.79 11.14
CA SER A 439 -24.52 18.45 12.25
C SER A 439 -24.15 19.16 13.56
N GLU A 440 -22.86 19.38 13.83
CA GLU A 440 -22.40 20.24 14.94
C GLU A 440 -22.88 21.68 14.75
N TYR A 441 -22.64 22.26 13.58
CA TYR A 441 -23.11 23.60 13.23
C TYR A 441 -24.63 23.76 13.42
N LYS A 442 -25.44 22.85 12.86
CA LYS A 442 -26.91 22.91 12.97
C LYS A 442 -27.39 22.84 14.41
N ARG A 443 -26.82 21.95 15.22
CA ARG A 443 -27.24 21.76 16.61
C ARG A 443 -26.95 22.99 17.46
N ASP A 444 -25.81 23.63 17.23
CA ASP A 444 -25.41 24.85 17.94
C ASP A 444 -26.25 26.08 17.53
N HIS A 445 -26.79 26.12 16.30
CA HIS A 445 -27.67 27.20 15.84
C HIS A 445 -29.15 27.01 16.21
N ILE A 446 -29.63 25.76 16.26
CA ILE A 446 -31.04 25.44 16.57
C ILE A 446 -31.27 25.31 18.09
N GLY A 447 -30.22 25.07 18.87
CA GLY A 447 -30.28 25.00 20.32
C GLY A 447 -30.55 26.35 20.99
N LYS A 448 -31.80 26.61 21.37
CA LYS A 448 -32.18 27.72 22.26
C LYS A 448 -31.32 27.71 23.54
N GLY A 449 -30.37 28.64 23.64
CA GLY A 449 -29.93 29.27 24.89
C GLY A 449 -29.66 28.35 26.09
N THR A 450 -29.08 27.16 25.93
CA THR A 450 -28.64 26.38 27.10
C THR A 450 -27.34 26.98 27.65
N LYS A 451 -27.38 27.43 28.90
CA LYS A 451 -26.33 28.13 29.68
C LYS A 451 -24.97 27.41 29.82
N ASN A 452 -24.75 26.29 29.13
CA ASN A 452 -23.44 25.64 29.06
C ASN A 452 -22.78 26.02 27.73
N LYS A 453 -21.73 26.86 27.79
CA LYS A 453 -20.80 27.07 26.66
C LYS A 453 -20.22 25.71 26.24
N GLN A 454 -20.89 25.01 25.35
CA GLN A 454 -20.37 23.81 24.74
C GLN A 454 -19.10 24.22 23.96
N LYS A 455 -18.02 23.45 24.08
CA LYS A 455 -16.80 23.76 23.33
C LYS A 455 -17.14 23.67 21.85
N LEU A 456 -16.97 24.76 21.12
CA LEU A 456 -17.15 24.80 19.67
C LEU A 456 -16.08 23.93 18.98
N HIS A 457 -16.39 23.46 17.78
CA HIS A 457 -15.46 22.79 16.86
C HIS A 457 -14.92 21.43 17.33
N THR A 458 -15.60 20.79 18.29
CA THR A 458 -15.15 19.51 18.85
C THR A 458 -15.09 18.40 17.81
N VAL A 459 -15.97 18.43 16.80
CA VAL A 459 -15.94 17.47 15.70
C VAL A 459 -14.65 17.59 14.90
N LEU A 460 -14.23 18.80 14.52
CA LEU A 460 -13.06 18.98 13.67
C LEU A 460 -11.76 18.57 14.37
N TYR A 461 -11.63 18.85 15.67
CA TYR A 461 -10.52 18.33 16.47
C TYR A 461 -10.54 16.80 16.57
N ALA A 462 -11.72 16.19 16.75
CA ALA A 462 -11.84 14.73 16.78
C ALA A 462 -11.47 14.09 15.43
N ILE A 463 -11.82 14.73 14.31
CA ILE A 463 -11.42 14.31 12.96
C ILE A 463 -9.89 14.38 12.80
N ARG A 464 -9.28 15.53 13.13
CA ARG A 464 -7.82 15.72 13.05
C ARG A 464 -7.08 14.65 13.82
N ASP A 465 -7.47 14.46 15.08
CA ASP A 465 -6.81 13.49 15.94
C ASP A 465 -7.05 12.06 15.46
N TYR A 466 -8.26 11.73 14.98
CA TYR A 466 -8.51 10.42 14.37
C TYR A 466 -7.59 10.18 13.16
N ILE A 467 -7.49 11.12 12.23
CA ILE A 467 -6.62 11.01 11.06
C ILE A 467 -5.15 10.84 11.48
N LYS A 468 -4.70 11.62 12.47
CA LYS A 468 -3.32 11.57 12.99
C LYS A 468 -2.92 10.19 13.50
N TYR A 469 -3.83 9.52 14.22
CA TYR A 469 -3.49 8.33 14.99
C TYR A 469 -3.98 7.03 14.38
N PHE A 470 -4.95 7.07 13.47
CA PHE A 470 -5.62 5.86 12.97
C PHE A 470 -5.68 5.75 11.47
N PHE A 471 -5.67 6.84 10.69
CA PHE A 471 -5.81 6.73 9.25
C PHE A 471 -4.53 6.16 8.61
N ARG A 472 -4.63 4.96 8.05
CA ARG A 472 -3.47 4.14 7.69
C ARG A 472 -2.79 4.54 6.37
N CYS A 473 -3.38 5.42 5.56
CA CYS A 473 -2.65 6.10 4.47
C CYS A 473 -1.73 7.17 5.07
N GLU A 474 -0.45 6.83 5.26
CA GLU A 474 0.52 7.68 5.97
C GLU A 474 0.66 9.07 5.34
N GLN A 475 0.84 9.10 4.01
CA GLN A 475 1.02 10.36 3.29
C GLN A 475 -0.26 11.21 3.28
N CYS A 476 -1.42 10.57 3.18
CA CYS A 476 -2.71 11.26 3.26
C CYS A 476 -2.91 11.90 4.64
N ALA A 477 -2.63 11.13 5.70
CA ALA A 477 -2.70 11.61 7.07
C ALA A 477 -1.73 12.76 7.29
N LYS A 478 -0.47 12.63 6.85
CA LYS A 478 0.55 13.69 6.92
C LYS A 478 0.07 15.00 6.28
N HIS A 479 -0.41 14.95 5.03
CA HIS A 479 -0.94 16.13 4.35
C HIS A 479 -2.12 16.76 5.09
N PHE A 480 -3.04 15.95 5.63
CA PHE A 480 -4.16 16.47 6.41
C PHE A 480 -3.69 17.16 7.69
N ILE A 481 -2.72 16.55 8.39
CA ILE A 481 -2.14 17.13 9.61
C ILE A 481 -1.41 18.44 9.32
N GLU A 482 -0.65 18.52 8.23
CA GLU A 482 -0.01 19.75 7.76
C GLU A 482 -1.02 20.86 7.49
N MET A 483 -2.12 20.56 6.79
CA MET A 483 -3.19 21.54 6.58
C MET A 483 -3.81 22.00 7.92
N SER A 484 -3.98 21.08 8.88
CA SER A 484 -4.62 21.35 10.18
C SER A 484 -3.68 21.88 11.27
N ALA A 485 -2.43 22.21 10.93
CA ALA A 485 -1.41 22.57 11.92
C ALA A 485 -1.73 23.85 12.71
N ASN A 486 -2.46 24.79 12.10
CA ASN A 486 -2.82 26.08 12.70
C ASN A 486 -4.32 26.20 13.04
N LEU A 487 -5.00 25.07 13.16
CA LEU A 487 -6.46 25.01 13.29
C LEU A 487 -6.98 25.87 14.47
N GLU A 488 -6.25 25.92 15.57
CA GLU A 488 -6.59 26.70 16.77
C GLU A 488 -6.74 28.21 16.50
N ASN A 489 -6.08 28.74 15.46
CA ASN A 489 -6.13 30.16 15.08
C ASN A 489 -7.13 30.45 13.95
N GLU A 490 -7.65 29.41 13.28
CA GLU A 490 -8.43 29.52 12.04
C GLU A 490 -9.95 29.36 12.25
N LEU A 491 -10.39 29.20 13.50
CA LEU A 491 -11.79 28.89 13.83
C LEU A 491 -12.49 30.00 14.66
N PRO A 492 -12.70 31.21 14.09
CA PRO A 492 -13.30 32.34 14.82
C PRO A 492 -14.82 32.29 14.95
N HIS A 493 -15.52 31.47 14.14
CA HIS A 493 -16.98 31.48 14.02
C HIS A 493 -17.56 30.07 14.13
N SER A 494 -18.82 29.94 14.52
CA SER A 494 -19.51 28.66 14.69
C SER A 494 -19.57 27.80 13.41
N ASN A 495 -19.58 28.40 12.22
CA ASN A 495 -19.50 27.69 10.92
C ASN A 495 -18.07 27.38 10.47
N SER A 496 -17.04 27.86 11.19
CA SER A 496 -15.65 27.74 10.72
C SER A 496 -15.21 26.30 10.51
N SER A 497 -15.71 25.33 11.27
CA SER A 497 -15.38 23.92 11.04
C SER A 497 -15.90 23.36 9.72
N VAL A 498 -17.08 23.81 9.28
CA VAL A 498 -17.67 23.40 7.99
C VAL A 498 -16.83 23.98 6.86
N LEU A 499 -16.55 25.28 6.92
CA LEU A 499 -15.76 25.99 5.92
C LEU A 499 -14.33 25.46 5.83
N TRP A 500 -13.68 25.28 6.96
CA TRP A 500 -12.30 24.80 7.00
C TRP A 500 -12.17 23.42 6.34
N LEU A 501 -13.06 22.48 6.69
CA LEU A 501 -13.01 21.14 6.14
C LEU A 501 -13.34 21.13 4.64
N TRP A 502 -14.24 22.01 4.20
CA TRP A 502 -14.56 22.22 2.78
C TRP A 502 -13.37 22.78 2.00
N GLU A 503 -12.72 23.82 2.50
CA GLU A 503 -11.51 24.40 1.89
C GLU A 503 -10.37 23.39 1.83
N ALA A 504 -10.13 22.65 2.92
CA ALA A 504 -9.13 21.60 2.97
C ALA A 504 -9.42 20.50 1.95
N HIS A 505 -10.68 20.08 1.79
CA HIS A 505 -11.08 19.10 0.79
C HIS A 505 -10.84 19.63 -0.65
N ASN A 506 -11.15 20.89 -0.91
CA ASN A 506 -10.89 21.50 -2.22
C ASN A 506 -9.39 21.66 -2.54
N LYS A 507 -8.54 21.92 -1.54
CA LYS A 507 -7.08 21.87 -1.70
C LYS A 507 -6.61 20.45 -2.09
N VAL A 508 -7.21 19.42 -1.48
CA VAL A 508 -6.93 18.03 -1.85
C VAL A 508 -7.41 17.72 -3.27
N ASN A 509 -8.60 18.17 -3.66
CA ASN A 509 -9.11 18.01 -5.02
C ASN A 509 -8.19 18.66 -6.06
N ALA A 510 -7.73 19.89 -5.81
CA ALA A 510 -6.80 20.57 -6.70
C ALA A 510 -5.49 19.78 -6.88
N ARG A 511 -4.96 19.22 -5.79
CA ARG A 511 -3.72 18.44 -5.82
C ARG A 511 -3.88 17.10 -6.54
N LEU A 512 -5.03 16.44 -6.38
CA LEU A 512 -5.29 15.10 -6.93
C LEU A 512 -5.91 15.12 -8.33
N LYS A 513 -6.16 16.29 -8.93
CA LYS A 513 -6.68 16.39 -10.29
C LYS A 513 -5.68 15.80 -11.29
N GLY A 514 -6.13 14.85 -12.11
CA GLY A 514 -5.29 14.10 -13.06
C GLY A 514 -4.36 13.06 -12.44
N ASP A 515 -4.45 12.81 -11.13
CA ASP A 515 -3.66 11.79 -10.44
C ASP A 515 -4.16 10.37 -10.79
N LEU A 516 -3.31 9.34 -10.67
CA LEU A 516 -3.70 7.94 -10.92
C LEU A 516 -4.85 7.45 -10.02
N THR A 517 -5.11 8.17 -8.92
CA THR A 517 -6.18 7.89 -7.96
C THR A 517 -7.49 8.60 -8.29
N GLU A 518 -7.51 9.46 -9.31
CA GLU A 518 -8.72 10.10 -9.82
C GLU A 518 -9.58 9.07 -10.55
N ASP A 519 -10.86 9.01 -10.16
CA ASP A 519 -11.83 8.16 -10.83
C ASP A 519 -12.30 8.87 -12.11
N PRO A 520 -12.16 8.25 -13.30
CA PRO A 520 -12.51 8.90 -14.56
C PRO A 520 -13.96 9.37 -14.66
N LEU A 521 -14.91 8.70 -13.97
CA LEU A 521 -16.31 9.12 -13.95
C LEU A 521 -16.61 10.13 -12.83
N TYR A 522 -15.64 10.42 -11.96
CA TYR A 522 -15.77 11.35 -10.84
C TYR A 522 -14.51 12.22 -10.72
N PRO A 523 -14.23 13.08 -11.73
CA PRO A 523 -13.04 13.91 -11.75
C PRO A 523 -13.00 14.88 -10.56
N LYS A 524 -11.80 15.16 -10.07
CA LYS A 524 -11.56 16.12 -9.00
C LYS A 524 -11.79 17.53 -9.52
N VAL A 525 -12.80 18.19 -8.97
CA VAL A 525 -13.14 19.58 -9.28
C VAL A 525 -13.13 20.43 -8.02
N GLN A 526 -13.03 21.75 -8.20
CA GLN A 526 -13.34 22.67 -7.12
C GLN A 526 -14.86 22.68 -6.91
N PHE A 527 -15.30 22.24 -5.74
CA PHE A 527 -16.70 21.96 -5.41
C PHE A 527 -17.27 23.02 -4.46
N PRO A 528 -18.57 23.39 -4.57
CA PRO A 528 -19.53 22.97 -5.60
C PRO A 528 -19.39 23.76 -6.90
N THR A 529 -19.29 23.13 -8.06
CA THR A 529 -19.18 23.86 -9.34
C THR A 529 -20.30 24.90 -9.52
N SER A 530 -20.08 25.92 -10.35
CA SER A 530 -21.08 26.97 -10.59
C SER A 530 -22.43 26.43 -11.07
N ASN A 531 -22.43 25.30 -11.78
CA ASN A 531 -23.64 24.60 -12.20
C ASN A 531 -24.41 23.95 -11.03
N ILE A 532 -23.71 23.54 -9.96
CA ILE A 532 -24.31 22.94 -8.76
C ILE A 532 -24.83 24.03 -7.81
N CYS A 533 -24.08 25.11 -7.64
CA CYS A 533 -24.47 26.22 -6.78
C CYS A 533 -24.03 27.56 -7.38
N ALA A 534 -24.83 28.14 -8.28
CA ALA A 534 -24.49 29.42 -8.91
C ALA A 534 -24.34 30.55 -7.88
N GLU A 535 -25.13 30.52 -6.80
CA GLU A 535 -25.07 31.51 -5.72
C GLU A 535 -23.81 31.37 -4.83
N CYS A 536 -23.10 30.24 -4.89
CA CYS A 536 -21.85 30.03 -4.16
C CYS A 536 -20.64 30.69 -4.84
N HIS A 537 -20.80 31.22 -6.06
CA HIS A 537 -19.73 31.86 -6.82
C HIS A 537 -20.02 33.36 -6.99
N VAL A 538 -19.01 34.20 -6.76
CA VAL A 538 -18.99 35.61 -7.16
C VAL A 538 -18.30 35.75 -8.52
N ALA A 539 -18.28 36.98 -9.08
CA ALA A 539 -17.59 37.28 -10.33
C ALA A 539 -16.14 36.72 -10.33
N ASN A 540 -15.70 36.17 -11.47
CA ASN A 540 -14.41 35.51 -11.67
C ASN A 540 -14.21 34.17 -10.91
N ASN A 541 -15.27 33.41 -10.65
CA ASN A 541 -15.21 32.06 -10.02
C ASN A 541 -14.57 32.05 -8.61
N VAL A 542 -14.67 33.17 -7.88
CA VAL A 542 -14.28 33.24 -6.47
C VAL A 542 -15.47 32.81 -5.61
N TRP A 543 -15.24 32.06 -4.53
CA TRP A 543 -16.33 31.55 -3.68
C TRP A 543 -16.93 32.61 -2.75
N ASP A 544 -18.26 32.70 -2.71
CA ASP A 544 -19.01 33.37 -1.65
C ASP A 544 -19.09 32.41 -0.44
N LYS A 545 -18.25 32.63 0.58
CA LYS A 545 -18.15 31.74 1.74
C LYS A 545 -19.43 31.72 2.60
N GLU A 546 -20.20 32.79 2.62
CA GLU A 546 -21.47 32.83 3.37
C GLU A 546 -22.56 32.04 2.65
N LYS A 547 -22.65 32.15 1.32
CA LYS A 547 -23.64 31.39 0.54
C LYS A 547 -23.26 29.92 0.37
N SER A 548 -21.96 29.63 0.33
CA SER A 548 -21.40 28.27 0.38
C SER A 548 -21.71 27.54 1.70
N THR A 549 -22.20 28.26 2.72
CA THR A 549 -22.61 27.70 4.03
C THR A 549 -24.08 27.90 4.37
N SER A 550 -24.85 28.55 3.49
CA SER A 550 -26.20 28.99 3.85
C SER A 550 -27.18 27.82 3.98
N SER A 551 -28.11 27.98 4.91
CA SER A 551 -29.20 27.06 5.21
C SER A 551 -30.04 26.67 3.97
N LYS A 552 -29.90 27.28 2.77
CA LYS A 552 -30.64 26.87 1.55
C LYS A 552 -29.95 25.77 0.73
N THR A 553 -28.62 25.67 0.76
CA THR A 553 -27.86 24.49 0.31
C THR A 553 -27.83 23.39 1.41
N VAL A 554 -28.28 23.72 2.62
CA VAL A 554 -28.16 22.90 3.84
C VAL A 554 -29.52 22.62 4.55
N ASN A 555 -30.68 23.06 4.04
CA ASN A 555 -32.05 22.72 4.53
C ASN A 555 -32.73 21.76 3.56
N SER A 556 -33.65 20.90 3.94
CA SER A 556 -34.25 20.45 5.18
C SER A 556 -34.88 19.11 4.76
N SER A 557 -34.85 18.08 5.61
CA SER A 557 -35.31 16.71 5.26
C SER A 557 -34.55 15.94 4.16
N ALA A 558 -33.52 16.51 3.52
CA ALA A 558 -32.66 15.84 2.54
C ALA A 558 -31.18 15.80 2.99
N PRO A 559 -30.41 14.77 2.61
CA PRO A 559 -29.02 14.58 3.04
C PRO A 559 -28.12 15.76 2.67
N VAL A 560 -27.21 16.09 3.60
CA VAL A 560 -26.19 17.14 3.48
C VAL A 560 -25.49 17.05 2.12
N GLN A 561 -25.46 18.14 1.36
CA GLN A 561 -24.75 18.22 0.08
C GLN A 561 -23.25 18.27 0.36
N ILE A 562 -22.54 17.16 0.18
CA ILE A 562 -21.12 17.01 0.48
C ILE A 562 -20.40 16.58 -0.79
N PRO A 563 -19.21 17.12 -1.12
CA PRO A 563 -18.40 16.65 -2.23
C PRO A 563 -18.16 15.14 -2.15
N VAL A 564 -18.49 14.45 -3.23
CA VAL A 564 -18.23 13.00 -3.37
C VAL A 564 -17.08 12.75 -4.34
N THR A 565 -16.36 13.79 -4.80
CA THR A 565 -15.27 13.66 -5.77
C THR A 565 -14.12 12.82 -5.24
#